data_AF-A0A382RPB8-F1
#
_entry.id   AF-A0A382RPB8-F1
#
_cell.length_a   1.000
_cell.length_b   1.000
_cell.length_c   1.000
_cell.angle_alpha   90.00
_cell.angle_beta   90.00
_cell.angle_gamma   90.00
#
_symmetry.space_group_name_H-M   'P 1'
#
loop_
_entity.id
_entity.type
_entity.pdbx_description
1 polymer ?
#
loop_
_entity_poly.entity_id
_entity_poly.type
_entity_poly.pdbx_seq_one_letter_code
_entity_poly.pdbx_strand_id
1 'polypeptide(L)'
;MTGNIKLPLIFLFAILLLASCDPLVTEFPTEQAATEYIAKTLSTPPNKDTLTVVTWNIRFGIGRAKWFGDSCGELVLFDTDEIQDGLELLAAKITAMDADILLLQEVDTDSKRSAYIDQVQWLLDNTAMNYGVYASMWEVQFVPSDGLGRVNTGNAILSRWPLSEAERIQLSLRGDQDDLTRAFYVRRNVLRAKVNYPGSLFWAVDIHASAFSNDDTKQKQYVEFK
;
A
#
# COMPACT_ATOMS: atom_id res chain seq x y z
N MET A 1 48.64 13.46 -11.27
CA MET A 1 48.21 12.15 -11.81
C MET A 1 46.83 11.85 -11.26
N THR A 2 45.79 12.25 -11.96
CA THR A 2 44.38 12.13 -11.53
C THR A 2 43.61 11.55 -12.69
N GLY A 3 43.59 10.22 -12.78
CA GLY A 3 43.03 9.50 -13.91
C GLY A 3 42.06 8.40 -13.47
N ASN A 4 40.80 8.56 -13.88
CA ASN A 4 39.91 7.48 -14.32
C ASN A 4 39.40 6.43 -13.33
N ILE A 5 39.35 6.69 -12.03
CA ILE A 5 38.71 5.73 -11.07
C ILE A 5 37.17 5.84 -11.06
N LYS A 6 36.57 6.93 -11.58
CA LYS A 6 35.11 7.16 -11.49
C LYS A 6 34.28 6.34 -12.50
N LEU A 7 34.75 6.20 -13.74
CA LEU A 7 34.00 5.53 -14.81
C LEU A 7 33.81 4.01 -14.61
N PRO A 8 34.84 3.23 -14.22
CA PRO A 8 34.66 1.80 -13.97
C PRO A 8 33.81 1.52 -12.72
N LEU A 9 33.83 2.41 -11.72
CA LEU A 9 33.00 2.29 -10.53
C LEU A 9 31.52 2.55 -10.84
N ILE A 10 31.22 3.54 -11.70
CA ILE A 10 29.86 3.80 -12.19
C ILE A 10 29.34 2.63 -13.03
N PHE A 11 30.19 2.06 -13.89
CA PHE A 11 29.84 0.88 -14.69
C PHE A 11 29.59 -0.36 -13.81
N LEU A 12 30.42 -0.57 -12.80
CA LEU A 12 30.24 -1.67 -11.85
C LEU A 12 28.96 -1.50 -11.03
N PHE A 13 28.64 -0.27 -10.63
CA PHE A 13 27.38 0.03 -9.93
C PHE A 13 26.17 -0.19 -10.83
N ALA A 14 26.24 0.21 -12.11
CA ALA A 14 25.19 -0.07 -13.09
C ALA A 14 25.01 -1.57 -13.33
N ILE A 15 26.09 -2.35 -13.41
CA ILE A 15 26.03 -3.81 -13.56
C ILE A 15 25.44 -4.48 -12.31
N LEU A 16 25.80 -4.02 -11.10
CA LEU A 16 25.22 -4.52 -9.85
C LEU A 16 23.73 -4.20 -9.72
N LEU A 17 23.29 -3.04 -10.19
CA LEU A 17 21.87 -2.69 -10.26
C LEU A 17 21.10 -3.57 -11.26
N LEU A 18 21.73 -3.96 -12.37
CA LEU A 18 21.15 -4.87 -13.37
C LEU A 18 21.23 -6.35 -12.97
N ALA A 19 22.10 -6.70 -12.02
CA ALA A 19 22.27 -8.06 -11.49
C ALA A 19 21.52 -8.31 -10.18
N SER A 20 20.82 -7.30 -9.65
CA SER A 20 19.86 -7.47 -8.56
C SER A 20 18.71 -8.39 -9.01
N CYS A 21 18.25 -9.28 -8.14
CA CYS A 21 17.12 -10.16 -8.43
C CYS A 21 15.80 -9.39 -8.59
N ASP A 22 15.70 -8.21 -7.97
CA ASP A 22 14.51 -7.38 -8.02
C ASP A 22 14.68 -6.23 -9.03
N PRO A 23 13.69 -5.99 -9.91
CA PRO A 23 13.71 -4.86 -10.82
C PRO A 23 13.65 -3.54 -10.03
N LEU A 24 14.28 -2.49 -10.57
CA LEU A 24 14.27 -1.16 -9.94
C LEU A 24 12.84 -0.64 -9.69
N VAL A 25 11.94 -0.89 -10.64
CA VAL A 25 10.50 -0.64 -10.55
C VAL A 25 9.79 -1.95 -10.80
N THR A 26 8.88 -2.33 -9.91
CA THR A 26 8.03 -3.49 -10.11
C THR A 26 6.92 -3.15 -11.10
N GLU A 27 6.82 -3.92 -12.17
CA GLU A 27 5.64 -3.94 -13.04
C GLU A 27 4.69 -5.03 -12.58
N PHE A 28 3.39 -4.75 -12.68
CA PHE A 28 2.36 -5.68 -12.24
C PHE A 28 1.57 -6.20 -13.45
N PRO A 29 1.23 -7.50 -13.51
CA PRO A 29 0.26 -8.01 -14.46
C PRO A 29 -1.12 -7.39 -14.23
N THR A 30 -2.01 -7.54 -15.23
CA THR A 30 -3.39 -7.07 -15.17
C THR A 30 -4.13 -7.65 -13.96
N GLU A 31 -3.91 -8.92 -13.65
CA GLU A 31 -4.46 -9.60 -12.48
C GLU A 31 -3.37 -10.45 -11.82
N GLN A 32 -3.35 -10.47 -10.48
CA GLN A 32 -2.50 -11.36 -9.69
C GLN A 32 -3.15 -11.65 -8.33
N ALA A 33 -2.71 -12.73 -7.69
CA ALA A 33 -3.05 -12.98 -6.29
C ALA A 33 -2.55 -11.84 -5.37
N ALA A 34 -3.35 -11.49 -4.38
CA ALA A 34 -2.94 -10.58 -3.31
C ALA A 34 -2.03 -11.30 -2.30
N THR A 35 -1.23 -10.55 -1.56
CA THR A 35 -0.42 -11.09 -0.45
C THR A 35 -1.32 -11.31 0.76
N GLU A 36 -1.35 -12.53 1.28
CA GLU A 36 -2.14 -12.89 2.46
C GLU A 36 -1.39 -12.62 3.77
N TYR A 37 -2.13 -12.22 4.78
CA TYR A 37 -1.64 -11.94 6.13
C TYR A 37 -2.57 -12.58 7.17
N ILE A 38 -1.98 -12.97 8.30
CA ILE A 38 -2.69 -13.53 9.44
C ILE A 38 -2.14 -12.86 10.70
N ALA A 39 -3.03 -12.44 11.60
CA ALA A 39 -2.65 -11.90 12.89
C ALA A 39 -1.86 -12.93 13.72
N LYS A 40 -0.91 -12.48 14.52
CA LYS A 40 -0.15 -13.37 15.42
C LYS A 40 -1.03 -14.16 16.37
N THR A 41 -2.14 -13.57 16.81
CA THR A 41 -3.12 -14.21 17.68
C THR A 41 -4.51 -14.04 17.08
N LEU A 42 -5.20 -15.15 16.87
CA LEU A 42 -6.57 -15.13 16.36
C LEU A 42 -7.56 -15.03 17.52
N SER A 43 -8.55 -14.17 17.36
CA SER A 43 -9.72 -14.11 18.24
C SER A 43 -10.92 -14.76 17.56
N THR A 44 -11.84 -15.35 18.32
CA THR A 44 -13.11 -15.82 17.74
C THR A 44 -14.07 -14.64 17.63
N PRO A 45 -14.40 -14.16 16.42
CA PRO A 45 -15.33 -13.05 16.28
C PRO A 45 -16.77 -13.50 16.61
N PRO A 46 -17.60 -12.60 17.17
CA PRO A 46 -19.01 -12.90 17.39
C PRO A 46 -19.74 -13.07 16.06
N ASN A 47 -20.82 -13.87 16.07
CA ASN A 47 -21.77 -13.86 14.98
C ASN A 47 -22.67 -12.62 15.11
N LYS A 48 -22.67 -11.74 14.11
CA LYS A 48 -23.41 -10.47 14.07
C LYS A 48 -24.53 -10.52 13.02
N ASP A 49 -25.59 -9.76 13.21
CA ASP A 49 -26.59 -9.53 12.16
C ASP A 49 -26.24 -8.33 11.27
N THR A 50 -25.41 -7.43 11.80
CA THR A 50 -24.94 -6.20 11.15
C THR A 50 -23.43 -6.11 11.25
N LEU A 51 -22.77 -5.75 10.14
CA LEU A 51 -21.34 -5.58 10.06
C LEU A 51 -20.95 -4.11 9.93
N THR A 52 -19.93 -3.70 10.68
CA THR A 52 -19.29 -2.39 10.55
C THR A 52 -18.15 -2.48 9.55
N VAL A 53 -18.31 -1.85 8.39
CA VAL A 53 -17.26 -1.74 7.36
C VAL A 53 -16.72 -0.32 7.34
N VAL A 54 -15.40 -0.18 7.47
CA VAL A 54 -14.72 1.13 7.46
C VAL A 54 -13.80 1.20 6.24
N THR A 55 -13.89 2.28 5.48
CA THR A 55 -12.91 2.63 4.45
C THR A 55 -12.07 3.81 4.93
N TRP A 56 -10.75 3.71 4.83
CA TRP A 56 -9.86 4.75 5.33
C TRP A 56 -8.50 4.77 4.60
N ASN A 57 -8.18 5.90 3.98
CA ASN A 57 -6.82 6.21 3.58
C ASN A 57 -6.02 6.63 4.81
N ILE A 58 -5.01 5.82 5.18
CA ILE A 58 -4.30 5.97 6.45
C ILE A 58 -3.05 6.85 6.36
N ARG A 59 -2.75 7.41 5.17
CA ARG A 59 -1.53 8.19 4.90
C ARG A 59 -0.29 7.53 5.49
N PHE A 60 -0.10 6.23 5.24
CA PHE A 60 1.04 5.44 5.70
C PHE A 60 1.39 5.65 7.18
N GLY A 61 0.39 5.85 8.05
CA GLY A 61 0.55 5.92 9.50
C GLY A 61 0.99 7.28 10.05
N ILE A 62 1.12 8.36 9.26
CA ILE A 62 1.64 9.64 9.77
C ILE A 62 0.59 10.57 10.39
N GLY A 63 -0.68 10.15 10.38
CA GLY A 63 -1.80 10.94 10.89
C GLY A 63 -1.89 12.33 10.24
N ARG A 64 -1.65 13.38 11.03
CA ARG A 64 -1.72 14.79 10.59
C ARG A 64 -0.36 15.46 10.40
N ALA A 65 0.73 14.69 10.41
CA ALA A 65 2.04 15.26 10.12
C ALA A 65 2.08 15.91 8.72
N LYS A 66 2.88 16.96 8.61
CA LYS A 66 3.09 17.70 7.35
C LYS A 66 4.17 17.00 6.54
N TRP A 67 3.75 16.28 5.51
CA TRP A 67 4.61 15.59 4.57
C TRP A 67 4.78 16.43 3.29
N PHE A 68 5.96 16.34 2.67
CA PHE A 68 6.29 17.17 1.50
C PHE A 68 5.36 16.91 0.30
N GLY A 69 4.89 15.68 0.12
CA GLY A 69 4.15 15.26 -1.07
C GLY A 69 2.68 15.68 -1.12
N ASP A 70 2.05 16.01 0.01
CA ASP A 70 0.60 16.24 0.08
C ASP A 70 0.13 17.35 1.04
N SER A 71 1.03 17.93 1.86
CA SER A 71 0.64 18.85 2.94
C SER A 71 1.62 20.00 3.17
N CYS A 72 2.37 20.38 2.13
CA CYS A 72 3.33 21.49 2.13
C CYS A 72 4.34 21.41 3.28
N GLY A 73 4.68 20.20 3.71
CA GLY A 73 5.73 19.95 4.70
C GLY A 73 7.12 19.92 4.08
N GLU A 74 8.14 19.84 4.93
CA GLU A 74 9.53 19.61 4.52
C GLU A 74 10.00 18.19 4.88
N LEU A 75 9.22 17.46 5.70
CA LEU A 75 9.54 16.10 6.10
C LEU A 75 9.24 15.12 4.97
N VAL A 76 10.21 14.24 4.72
CA VAL A 76 10.16 13.20 3.68
C VAL A 76 10.05 11.82 4.32
N LEU A 77 10.82 11.60 5.39
CA LEU A 77 10.96 10.35 6.11
C LEU A 77 10.56 10.57 7.57
N PHE A 78 9.87 9.60 8.14
CA PHE A 78 9.53 9.54 9.55
C PHE A 78 10.32 8.41 10.22
N ASP A 79 10.63 8.57 11.49
CA ASP A 79 11.28 7.52 12.26
C ASP A 79 10.26 6.45 12.73
N THR A 80 10.79 5.39 13.36
CA THR A 80 9.99 4.27 13.82
C THR A 80 8.96 4.69 14.88
N ASP A 81 9.32 5.58 15.79
CA ASP A 81 8.47 5.99 16.90
C ASP A 81 7.32 6.87 16.37
N GLU A 82 7.61 7.81 15.48
CA GLU A 82 6.59 8.67 14.84
C GLU A 82 5.52 7.85 14.08
N ILE A 83 5.94 6.80 13.37
CA ILE A 83 5.02 5.93 12.66
C ILE A 83 4.23 5.05 13.62
N GLN A 84 4.88 4.47 14.64
CA GLN A 84 4.17 3.64 15.63
C GLN A 84 3.15 4.44 16.42
N ASP A 85 3.49 5.66 16.86
CA ASP A 85 2.55 6.58 17.53
C ASP A 85 1.30 6.81 16.68
N GLY A 86 1.48 7.05 15.37
CA GLY A 86 0.35 7.24 14.46
C GLY A 86 -0.47 5.97 14.24
N LEU A 87 0.17 4.81 14.15
CA LEU A 87 -0.50 3.51 14.05
C LEU A 87 -1.25 3.14 15.33
N GLU A 88 -0.73 3.49 16.52
CA GLU A 88 -1.42 3.31 17.81
C GLU A 88 -2.70 4.14 17.87
N LEU A 89 -2.63 5.42 17.46
CA LEU A 89 -3.81 6.27 17.37
C LEU A 89 -4.84 5.71 16.37
N LEU A 90 -4.37 5.18 15.24
CA LEU A 90 -5.23 4.54 14.24
C LEU A 90 -5.89 3.27 14.78
N ALA A 91 -5.14 2.37 15.42
CA ALA A 91 -5.65 1.15 16.03
C ALA A 91 -6.65 1.43 17.16
N ALA A 92 -6.40 2.46 17.98
CA ALA A 92 -7.34 2.90 19.00
C ALA A 92 -8.66 3.37 18.38
N LYS A 93 -8.62 4.08 17.24
CA LYS A 93 -9.83 4.49 16.51
C LYS A 93 -10.55 3.33 15.86
N ILE A 94 -9.83 2.42 15.21
CA ILE A 94 -10.39 1.18 14.64
C ILE A 94 -11.14 0.38 15.72
N THR A 95 -10.50 0.20 16.88
CA THR A 95 -11.09 -0.51 18.02
C THR A 95 -12.32 0.21 18.56
N ALA A 96 -12.26 1.55 18.70
CA ALA A 96 -13.39 2.34 19.18
C ALA A 96 -14.60 2.31 18.22
N MET A 97 -14.37 2.13 16.92
CA MET A 97 -15.44 1.98 15.92
C MET A 97 -16.06 0.57 15.92
N ASP A 98 -15.49 -0.39 16.65
CA ASP A 98 -15.83 -1.82 16.56
C ASP A 98 -15.88 -2.30 15.09
N ALA A 99 -14.88 -1.90 14.31
CA ALA A 99 -14.81 -2.29 12.91
C ALA A 99 -14.72 -3.81 12.77
N ASP A 100 -15.47 -4.36 11.82
CA ASP A 100 -15.45 -5.78 11.48
C ASP A 100 -14.65 -6.05 10.19
N ILE A 101 -14.67 -5.10 9.26
CA ILE A 101 -13.89 -5.10 8.01
C ILE A 101 -13.30 -3.71 7.78
N LEU A 102 -12.04 -3.66 7.37
CA LEU A 102 -11.32 -2.44 7.01
C LEU A 102 -10.91 -2.51 5.54
N LEU A 103 -11.14 -1.42 4.81
CA LEU A 103 -10.66 -1.17 3.44
C LEU A 103 -9.68 0.00 3.51
N LEU A 104 -8.38 -0.29 3.50
CA LEU A 104 -7.32 0.67 3.83
C LEU A 104 -6.50 1.03 2.60
N GLN A 105 -6.32 2.33 2.36
CA GLN A 105 -5.47 2.84 1.28
C GLN A 105 -4.22 3.53 1.84
N GLU A 106 -3.16 3.59 1.03
CA GLU A 106 -1.84 4.12 1.42
C GLU A 106 -1.23 3.38 2.62
N VAL A 107 -1.33 2.06 2.60
CA VAL A 107 -0.69 1.19 3.59
C VAL A 107 0.73 0.87 3.09
N ASP A 108 1.74 1.13 3.92
CA ASP A 108 3.12 0.77 3.60
C ASP A 108 3.50 -0.58 4.21
N THR A 109 4.29 -1.37 3.48
CA THR A 109 4.83 -2.67 3.98
C THR A 109 6.35 -2.74 4.00
N ASP A 110 7.02 -1.94 3.17
CA ASP A 110 8.47 -1.94 3.02
C ASP A 110 8.96 -0.60 2.43
N SER A 111 8.49 0.50 3.03
CA SER A 111 8.78 1.85 2.56
C SER A 111 9.72 2.59 3.51
N LYS A 112 10.73 3.25 2.95
CA LYS A 112 11.69 4.05 3.73
C LYS A 112 11.02 5.21 4.46
N ARG A 113 10.00 5.83 3.85
CA ARG A 113 9.28 6.98 4.43
C ARG A 113 8.57 6.67 5.74
N SER A 114 8.25 5.40 5.97
CA SER A 114 7.51 4.89 7.14
C SER A 114 8.35 3.89 7.94
N ALA A 115 9.68 4.12 7.96
CA ALA A 115 10.64 3.34 8.71
C ALA A 115 10.61 1.82 8.45
N TYR A 116 10.20 1.40 7.25
CA TYR A 116 10.09 -0.02 6.85
C TYR A 116 9.15 -0.86 7.76
N ILE A 117 8.21 -0.21 8.43
CA ILE A 117 7.22 -0.91 9.24
C ILE A 117 6.21 -1.58 8.31
N ASP A 118 5.99 -2.87 8.52
CA ASP A 118 4.88 -3.60 7.91
C ASP A 118 3.57 -3.20 8.58
N GLN A 119 2.87 -2.22 8.00
CA GLN A 119 1.67 -1.64 8.61
C GLN A 119 0.47 -2.59 8.55
N VAL A 120 0.45 -3.51 7.58
CA VAL A 120 -0.59 -4.54 7.48
C VAL A 120 -0.48 -5.48 8.69
N GLN A 121 0.72 -6.05 8.89
CA GLN A 121 0.95 -6.94 10.02
C GLN A 121 0.80 -6.21 11.36
N TRP A 122 1.31 -4.97 11.47
CA TRP A 122 1.21 -4.19 12.69
C TRP A 122 -0.26 -3.96 13.11
N LEU A 123 -1.14 -3.59 12.15
CA LEU A 123 -2.56 -3.37 12.44
C LEU A 123 -3.30 -4.65 12.79
N LEU A 124 -2.97 -5.78 12.16
CA LEU A 124 -3.52 -7.09 12.54
C LEU A 124 -3.15 -7.45 13.98
N ASP A 125 -1.90 -7.22 14.37
CA ASP A 125 -1.40 -7.60 15.70
C ASP A 125 -1.89 -6.66 16.82
N ASN A 126 -2.39 -5.47 16.49
CA ASN A 126 -2.79 -4.44 17.44
C ASN A 126 -4.29 -4.06 17.36
N THR A 127 -5.10 -4.86 16.66
CA THR A 127 -6.56 -4.69 16.59
C THR A 127 -7.27 -6.03 16.74
N ALA A 128 -8.61 -6.04 16.61
CA ALA A 128 -9.40 -7.27 16.60
C ALA A 128 -9.42 -7.98 15.23
N MET A 129 -8.67 -7.48 14.24
CA MET A 129 -8.62 -8.07 12.90
C MET A 129 -7.77 -9.35 12.92
N ASN A 130 -8.24 -10.38 12.23
CA ASN A 130 -7.60 -11.69 12.22
C ASN A 130 -6.87 -11.99 10.91
N TYR A 131 -7.41 -11.49 9.80
CA TYR A 131 -6.96 -11.82 8.44
C TYR A 131 -6.79 -10.54 7.64
N GLY A 132 -5.76 -10.50 6.81
CA GLY A 132 -5.48 -9.38 5.92
C GLY A 132 -5.12 -9.87 4.53
N VAL A 133 -5.40 -9.05 3.53
CA VAL A 133 -4.81 -9.18 2.20
C VAL A 133 -4.30 -7.83 1.75
N TYR A 134 -3.20 -7.81 1.01
CA TYR A 134 -2.52 -6.59 0.56
C TYR A 134 -2.18 -6.67 -0.92
N ALA A 135 -2.28 -5.52 -1.59
CA ALA A 135 -1.87 -5.38 -2.97
C ALA A 135 -1.16 -4.05 -3.20
N SER A 136 0.12 -4.12 -3.59
CA SER A 136 0.90 -2.94 -3.90
C SER A 136 0.34 -2.20 -5.12
N MET A 137 0.24 -0.88 -4.99
CA MET A 137 -0.01 0.05 -6.08
C MET A 137 1.26 0.80 -6.49
N TRP A 138 2.33 0.71 -5.72
CA TRP A 138 3.60 1.35 -6.01
C TRP A 138 4.73 0.64 -5.28
N GLU A 139 5.54 -0.10 -6.04
CA GLU A 139 6.70 -0.84 -5.52
C GLU A 139 7.94 -0.50 -6.35
N VAL A 140 8.88 0.17 -5.70
CA VAL A 140 10.10 0.71 -6.31
C VAL A 140 11.24 0.58 -5.32
N GLN A 141 12.36 0.02 -5.78
CA GLN A 141 13.54 -0.21 -4.95
C GLN A 141 14.18 1.13 -4.52
N PHE A 142 14.10 2.15 -5.38
CA PHE A 142 14.57 3.50 -5.11
C PHE A 142 13.88 4.55 -5.99
N VAL A 143 13.14 5.46 -5.38
CA VAL A 143 12.59 6.66 -6.02
C VAL A 143 13.62 7.79 -5.93
N PRO A 144 14.15 8.31 -7.07
CA PRO A 144 15.24 9.28 -7.09
C PRO A 144 14.79 10.74 -6.88
N SER A 145 13.62 10.97 -6.26
CA SER A 145 13.04 12.29 -6.00
C SER A 145 12.95 12.55 -4.50
N ASP A 146 13.29 13.78 -4.09
CA ASP A 146 13.08 14.34 -2.75
C ASP A 146 13.69 13.54 -1.57
N GLY A 147 14.51 12.52 -1.84
CA GLY A 147 15.09 11.64 -0.82
C GLY A 147 14.17 10.49 -0.38
N LEU A 148 13.06 10.25 -1.09
CA LEU A 148 12.03 9.26 -0.74
C LEU A 148 12.58 7.84 -0.63
N GLY A 149 13.46 7.43 -1.55
CA GLY A 149 14.09 6.11 -1.53
C GLY A 149 13.10 4.98 -1.83
N ARG A 150 13.25 3.84 -1.15
CA ARG A 150 12.41 2.65 -1.37
C ARG A 150 10.95 2.94 -1.01
N VAL A 151 10.03 2.48 -1.85
CA VAL A 151 8.59 2.54 -1.61
C VAL A 151 7.95 1.19 -1.93
N ASN A 152 7.15 0.69 -1.02
CA ASN A 152 6.12 -0.32 -1.25
C ASN A 152 4.86 0.12 -0.51
N THR A 153 3.89 0.64 -1.26
CA THR A 153 2.60 1.13 -0.74
C THR A 153 1.44 0.59 -1.55
N GLY A 154 0.31 0.35 -0.89
CA GLY A 154 -0.80 -0.40 -1.47
C GLY A 154 -2.13 -0.18 -0.78
N ASN A 155 -3.08 -1.03 -1.19
CA ASN A 155 -4.38 -1.20 -0.56
C ASN A 155 -4.33 -2.45 0.33
N ALA A 156 -5.11 -2.46 1.41
CA ALA A 156 -5.25 -3.62 2.28
C ALA A 156 -6.72 -3.82 2.70
N ILE A 157 -7.17 -5.07 2.68
CA ILE A 157 -8.45 -5.46 3.27
C ILE A 157 -8.15 -6.26 4.53
N LEU A 158 -8.59 -5.76 5.68
CA LEU A 158 -8.49 -6.48 6.96
C LEU A 158 -9.88 -6.93 7.40
N SER A 159 -9.97 -8.13 7.98
CA SER A 159 -11.23 -8.77 8.34
C SER A 159 -11.08 -9.58 9.62
N ARG A 160 -12.15 -9.61 10.42
CA ARG A 160 -12.29 -10.55 11.55
C ARG A 160 -12.46 -12.00 11.09
N TRP A 161 -12.97 -12.23 9.88
CA TRP A 161 -13.20 -13.56 9.29
C TRP A 161 -12.22 -13.87 8.16
N PRO A 162 -11.97 -15.16 7.85
CA PRO A 162 -11.04 -15.55 6.79
C PRO A 162 -11.36 -14.90 5.46
N LEU A 163 -10.31 -14.56 4.72
CA LEU A 163 -10.39 -14.04 3.36
C LEU A 163 -10.00 -15.13 2.37
N SER A 164 -10.61 -15.13 1.19
CA SER A 164 -10.27 -16.05 0.10
C SER A 164 -10.50 -15.38 -1.25
N GLU A 165 -9.94 -15.96 -2.32
CA GLU A 165 -10.05 -15.42 -3.69
C GLU A 165 -9.59 -13.97 -3.74
N ALA A 166 -8.45 -13.69 -3.09
CA ALA A 166 -7.90 -12.36 -2.96
C ALA A 166 -7.08 -11.98 -4.20
N GLU A 167 -7.50 -10.91 -4.87
CA GLU A 167 -6.98 -10.52 -6.17
C GLU A 167 -6.66 -9.04 -6.22
N ARG A 168 -5.52 -8.73 -6.85
CA ARG A 168 -5.14 -7.40 -7.29
C ARG A 168 -5.47 -7.27 -8.77
N ILE A 169 -6.26 -6.27 -9.11
CA ILE A 169 -6.67 -5.96 -10.49
C ILE A 169 -6.09 -4.59 -10.86
N GLN A 170 -5.26 -4.54 -11.89
CA GLN A 170 -4.64 -3.32 -12.40
C GLN A 170 -5.71 -2.38 -12.98
N LEU A 171 -5.65 -1.11 -12.58
CA LEU A 171 -6.44 -0.04 -13.19
C LEU A 171 -5.65 0.64 -14.32
N SER A 172 -6.38 1.33 -15.21
CA SER A 172 -5.80 2.15 -16.27
C SER A 172 -4.67 3.05 -15.76
N LEU A 173 -3.55 3.04 -16.48
CA LEU A 173 -2.39 3.88 -16.18
C LEU A 173 -2.69 5.36 -16.46
N ARG A 174 -2.07 6.23 -15.67
CA ARG A 174 -2.11 7.68 -15.89
C ARG A 174 -1.31 8.04 -17.14
N GLY A 175 -1.92 8.78 -18.07
CA GLY A 175 -1.36 9.06 -19.39
C GLY A 175 -0.73 10.45 -19.57
N ASP A 176 -1.10 11.43 -18.74
CA ASP A 176 -0.65 12.84 -18.81
C ASP A 176 0.74 13.08 -18.20
N GLN A 177 1.67 12.13 -18.32
CA GLN A 177 3.03 12.17 -17.78
C GLN A 177 4.07 11.77 -18.84
N ASP A 178 5.28 12.31 -18.73
CA ASP A 178 6.41 11.86 -19.56
C ASP A 178 6.79 10.40 -19.24
N ASP A 179 7.49 9.75 -20.17
CA ASP A 179 7.78 8.32 -20.09
C ASP A 179 8.61 7.92 -18.86
N LEU A 180 9.54 8.78 -18.42
CA LEU A 180 10.37 8.51 -17.26
C LEU A 180 9.56 8.64 -15.97
N THR A 181 8.78 9.72 -15.82
CA THR A 181 7.87 9.87 -14.68
C THR A 181 6.88 8.71 -14.64
N ARG A 182 6.26 8.36 -15.77
CA ARG A 182 5.29 7.26 -15.86
C ARG A 182 5.93 5.91 -15.50
N ALA A 183 7.19 5.68 -15.86
CA ALA A 183 7.91 4.45 -15.49
C ALA A 183 7.94 4.27 -13.97
N PHE A 184 8.24 5.32 -13.19
CA PHE A 184 8.31 5.27 -11.72
C PHE A 184 6.97 5.54 -11.02
N TYR A 185 5.90 5.84 -11.76
CA TYR A 185 4.63 6.29 -11.19
C TYR A 185 3.76 5.13 -10.68
N VAL A 186 2.86 5.46 -9.75
CA VAL A 186 1.93 4.50 -9.14
C VAL A 186 1.09 3.77 -10.21
N ARG A 187 0.96 2.46 -10.01
CA ARG A 187 0.14 1.52 -10.78
C ARG A 187 -1.11 1.21 -9.95
N ARG A 188 -2.11 2.11 -9.98
CA ARG A 188 -3.36 1.98 -9.19
C ARG A 188 -4.01 0.62 -9.44
N ASN A 189 -4.66 0.09 -8.41
CA ASN A 189 -5.32 -1.20 -8.45
C ASN A 189 -6.65 -1.18 -7.69
N VAL A 190 -7.48 -2.18 -8.00
CA VAL A 190 -8.56 -2.66 -7.14
C VAL A 190 -8.02 -3.89 -6.41
N LEU A 191 -8.22 -3.94 -5.10
CA LEU A 191 -8.02 -5.13 -4.29
C LEU A 191 -9.39 -5.69 -3.95
N ARG A 192 -9.65 -6.97 -4.22
CA ARG A 192 -10.88 -7.63 -3.80
C ARG A 192 -10.59 -8.95 -3.12
N ALA A 193 -11.45 -9.34 -2.19
CA ALA A 193 -11.43 -10.66 -1.58
C ALA A 193 -12.83 -11.05 -1.10
N LYS A 194 -13.12 -12.35 -1.08
CA LYS A 194 -14.32 -12.86 -0.41
C LYS A 194 -14.10 -12.92 1.08
N VAL A 195 -15.01 -12.34 1.83
CA VAL A 195 -15.11 -12.50 3.29
C VAL A 195 -15.91 -13.77 3.57
N ASN A 196 -15.27 -14.74 4.22
CA ASN A 196 -15.88 -16.02 4.59
C ASN A 196 -16.68 -15.88 5.89
N TYR A 197 -17.72 -15.06 5.83
CA TYR A 197 -18.61 -14.81 6.96
C TYR A 197 -19.51 -16.04 7.22
N PRO A 198 -19.77 -16.42 8.49
CA PRO A 198 -20.61 -17.57 8.80
C PRO A 198 -22.01 -17.45 8.18
N GLY A 199 -22.37 -18.40 7.31
CA GLY A 199 -23.68 -18.47 6.67
C GLY A 199 -23.87 -17.56 5.45
N SER A 200 -22.90 -16.72 5.09
CA SER A 200 -22.96 -15.89 3.87
C SER A 200 -21.56 -15.50 3.40
N LEU A 201 -21.28 -15.63 2.11
CA LEU A 201 -20.05 -15.10 1.51
C LEU A 201 -20.37 -13.83 0.75
N PHE A 202 -19.51 -12.82 0.88
CA PHE A 202 -19.62 -11.58 0.12
C PHE A 202 -18.25 -11.01 -0.23
N TRP A 203 -18.22 -10.17 -1.27
CA TRP A 203 -17.00 -9.50 -1.71
C TRP A 203 -16.76 -8.23 -0.90
N ALA A 204 -15.55 -8.09 -0.37
CA ALA A 204 -14.97 -6.82 0.02
C ALA A 204 -14.11 -6.32 -1.15
N VAL A 205 -14.29 -5.06 -1.54
CA VAL A 205 -13.60 -4.44 -2.67
C VAL A 205 -13.06 -3.09 -2.23
N ASP A 206 -11.75 -2.92 -2.35
CA ASP A 206 -11.02 -1.72 -2.00
C ASP A 206 -10.36 -1.10 -3.24
N ILE A 207 -10.36 0.23 -3.31
CA ILE A 207 -9.83 1.00 -4.43
C ILE A 207 -9.21 2.31 -3.95
N HIS A 208 -8.10 2.68 -4.59
CA HIS A 208 -7.53 4.01 -4.50
C HIS A 208 -7.22 4.55 -5.89
N ALA A 209 -8.17 5.26 -6.49
CA ALA A 209 -8.05 5.79 -7.85
C ALA A 209 -7.04 6.95 -7.97
N SER A 210 -6.63 7.24 -9.20
CA SER A 210 -5.67 8.30 -9.54
C SER A 210 -6.19 9.68 -9.15
N ALA A 211 -5.39 10.41 -8.37
CA ALA A 211 -5.59 11.82 -8.12
C ALA A 211 -4.98 12.70 -9.23
N PHE A 212 -5.47 13.94 -9.35
CA PHE A 212 -4.88 15.02 -10.17
C PHE A 212 -4.56 14.73 -11.65
N SER A 213 -5.16 13.70 -12.27
CA SER A 213 -5.05 13.50 -13.72
C SER A 213 -5.78 14.60 -14.50
N ASN A 214 -5.16 15.09 -15.56
CA ASN A 214 -5.74 16.07 -16.49
C ASN A 214 -6.29 15.42 -17.78
N ASP A 215 -6.15 14.10 -17.90
CA ASP A 215 -6.70 13.28 -18.98
C ASP A 215 -7.95 12.50 -18.53
N ASP A 216 -8.37 11.51 -19.32
CA ASP A 216 -9.53 10.66 -19.07
C ASP A 216 -9.28 9.51 -18.06
N THR A 217 -8.11 9.46 -17.40
CA THR A 217 -7.72 8.36 -16.50
C THR A 217 -8.77 8.10 -15.42
N LYS A 218 -9.25 9.13 -14.72
CA LYS A 218 -10.27 8.96 -13.66
C LYS A 218 -11.57 8.36 -14.19
N GLN A 219 -11.99 8.75 -15.40
CA GLN A 219 -13.20 8.21 -16.01
C GLN A 219 -13.02 6.74 -16.37
N LYS A 220 -11.86 6.35 -16.93
CA LYS A 220 -11.54 4.96 -17.21
C LYS A 220 -11.57 4.11 -15.93
N GLN A 221 -10.90 4.57 -14.88
CA GLN A 221 -10.84 3.86 -13.61
C GLN A 221 -12.22 3.72 -12.93
N TYR A 222 -13.08 4.74 -13.04
CA TYR A 222 -14.46 4.65 -12.57
C TYR A 222 -15.27 3.58 -13.34
N VAL A 223 -15.09 3.49 -14.66
CA VAL A 223 -15.77 2.48 -15.48
C VAL A 223 -15.23 1.08 -15.20
N GLU A 224 -13.92 0.93 -14.98
CA GLU A 224 -13.27 -0.34 -14.63
C GLU A 224 -13.70 -0.86 -13.26
N PHE A 225 -14.00 0.04 -12.31
CA PHE A 225 -14.47 -0.34 -10.97
C PHE A 225 -15.94 -0.76 -10.92
N LYS A 226 -16.77 -0.23 -11.82
CA LYS A 226 -18.22 -0.43 -11.83
C LYS A 226 -18.63 -1.79 -12.39
#